data_AF-A0A2T6GBJ5-F1
#
_entry.id   AF-A0A2T6GBJ5-F1
#
_cell.length_a   1.000
_cell.length_b   1.000
_cell.length_c   1.000
_cell.angle_alpha   90.00
_cell.angle_beta   90.00
_cell.angle_gamma   90.00
#
_symmetry.space_group_name_H-M   'P 1'
#
loop_
_entity.id
_entity.type
_entity.pdbx_description
1 polymer ?
#
loop_
_entity_poly.entity_id
_entity_poly.type
_entity_poly.pdbx_seq_one_letter_code
_entity_poly.pdbx_strand_id
1 'polypeptide(L)'
;MTAPPAKPFTPTDADLRALDDLPAAEWFSGMFAPTARGAWRCERLERAGLLESRVVQLPTPPGSVHVFTSTEYRRLPAAPTN
;
A
#
# COMPACT_ATOMS: atom_id res chain seq x y z
N MET A 1 -4.54 10.62 24.22
CA MET A 1 -4.60 11.62 23.12
C MET A 1 -5.26 10.93 21.95
N THR A 2 -6.56 11.13 21.78
CA THR A 2 -7.33 10.51 20.68
C THR A 2 -6.99 11.25 19.40
N ALA A 3 -6.39 10.59 18.42
CA ALA A 3 -6.16 11.18 17.11
C ALA A 3 -7.51 11.69 16.55
N PRO A 4 -7.56 12.88 15.92
CA PRO A 4 -8.79 13.35 15.31
C PRO A 4 -9.27 12.29 14.31
N PRO A 5 -10.60 12.06 14.16
CA PRO A 5 -11.10 11.17 13.12
C PRO A 5 -10.58 11.70 11.79
N ALA A 6 -9.65 10.95 11.18
CA ALA A 6 -9.16 11.29 9.86
C ALA A 6 -10.40 11.42 8.97
N LYS A 7 -10.58 12.58 8.32
CA LYS A 7 -11.62 12.73 7.30
C LYS A 7 -11.56 11.47 6.42
N PRO A 8 -12.67 10.75 6.21
CA PRO A 8 -12.66 9.57 5.37
C PRO A 8 -12.06 9.99 4.03
N PHE A 9 -10.91 9.39 3.72
CA PHE A 9 -10.21 9.70 2.50
C PHE A 9 -10.94 8.93 1.39
N THR A 10 -11.63 9.67 0.53
CA THR A 10 -12.33 9.07 -0.61
C THR A 10 -11.34 8.85 -1.75
N PRO A 11 -11.11 7.60 -2.21
CA PRO A 11 -10.28 7.32 -3.37
C PRO A 11 -10.93 7.91 -4.63
N THR A 12 -10.11 8.38 -5.57
CA THR A 12 -10.59 8.86 -6.87
C THR A 12 -10.83 7.69 -7.82
N ASP A 13 -11.55 7.92 -8.93
CA ASP A 13 -11.72 6.89 -9.98
C ASP A 13 -10.37 6.38 -10.52
N ALA A 14 -9.36 7.24 -10.57
CA ALA A 14 -8.01 6.84 -10.96
C ALA A 14 -7.39 5.91 -9.91
N ASP A 15 -7.57 6.19 -8.61
CA ASP A 15 -7.10 5.32 -7.53
C ASP A 15 -7.79 3.95 -7.61
N LEU A 16 -9.12 3.91 -7.84
CA LEU A 16 -9.90 2.68 -7.97
C LEU A 16 -9.49 1.86 -9.21
N ARG A 17 -9.27 2.49 -10.37
CA ARG A 17 -8.73 1.79 -11.54
C ARG A 17 -7.34 1.22 -11.28
N ALA A 18 -6.49 1.98 -10.59
CA ALA A 18 -5.18 1.47 -10.18
C ALA A 18 -5.34 0.29 -9.23
N LEU A 19 -6.33 0.30 -8.32
CA LEU A 19 -6.61 -0.84 -7.46
C LEU A 19 -6.86 -2.08 -8.30
N ASP A 20 -7.66 -2.03 -9.37
CA ASP A 20 -7.94 -3.18 -10.25
C ASP A 20 -6.70 -3.77 -10.94
N ASP A 21 -5.65 -2.98 -11.17
CA ASP A 21 -4.40 -3.42 -11.79
C ASP A 21 -3.40 -4.07 -10.80
N LEU A 22 -3.63 -3.96 -9.48
CA LEU A 22 -2.68 -4.47 -8.47
C LEU A 22 -2.73 -6.01 -8.31
N PRO A 23 -1.77 -6.67 -7.65
CA PRO A 23 -1.93 -8.08 -7.28
C PRO A 23 -3.10 -8.27 -6.29
N ALA A 24 -3.98 -9.25 -6.54
CA ALA A 24 -5.20 -9.43 -5.76
C ALA A 24 -5.00 -10.19 -4.43
N ALA A 25 -4.07 -11.15 -4.38
CA ALA A 25 -3.90 -12.06 -3.24
C ALA A 25 -2.51 -12.00 -2.58
N GLU A 26 -1.55 -11.33 -3.22
CA GLU A 26 -0.15 -11.36 -2.82
C GLU A 26 0.34 -9.99 -2.34
N TRP A 27 1.38 -10.02 -1.50
CA TRP A 27 2.11 -8.81 -1.12
C TRP A 27 2.96 -8.33 -2.29
N PHE A 28 2.98 -7.04 -2.53
CA PHE A 28 3.77 -6.42 -3.59
C PHE A 28 4.39 -5.11 -3.11
N SER A 29 5.56 -4.77 -3.64
CA SER A 29 6.19 -3.48 -3.31
C SER A 29 5.45 -2.33 -4.00
N GLY A 30 5.12 -1.28 -3.24
CA GLY A 30 4.51 -0.07 -3.81
C GLY A 30 5.40 0.62 -4.85
N MET A 31 6.73 0.45 -4.75
CA MET A 31 7.67 0.97 -5.76
C MET A 31 7.58 0.25 -7.11
N PHE A 32 7.15 -1.02 -7.12
CA PHE A 32 7.02 -1.84 -8.32
C PHE A 32 5.57 -2.08 -8.72
N ALA A 33 4.63 -1.34 -8.13
CA ALA A 33 3.23 -1.42 -8.52
C ALA A 33 3.07 -1.04 -10.00
N PRO A 34 2.28 -1.78 -10.80
CA PRO A 34 2.11 -1.57 -12.24
C PRO A 34 1.22 -0.36 -12.57
N THR A 35 1.36 0.73 -11.81
CA THR A 35 0.53 1.93 -11.94
C THR A 35 1.38 3.20 -11.87
N ALA A 36 0.95 4.25 -12.57
CA ALA A 36 1.65 5.53 -12.53
C ALA A 36 1.62 6.12 -11.10
N ARG A 37 2.80 6.43 -10.56
CA ARG A 37 3.00 6.86 -9.16
C ARG A 37 2.55 5.78 -8.15
N GLY A 38 2.96 4.54 -8.40
CA GLY A 38 2.59 3.35 -7.63
C GLY A 38 2.59 3.55 -6.11
N ALA A 39 3.71 3.98 -5.53
CA ALA A 39 3.83 4.19 -4.08
C ALA A 39 2.78 5.19 -3.54
N TRP A 40 2.65 6.35 -4.18
CA TRP A 40 1.68 7.38 -3.79
C TRP A 40 0.23 6.91 -3.91
N ARG A 41 -0.11 6.12 -4.94
CA ARG A 41 -1.45 5.54 -5.08
C ARG A 41 -1.72 4.47 -4.03
N CYS A 42 -0.72 3.65 -3.70
CA CYS A 42 -0.85 2.64 -2.66
C CYS A 42 -1.11 3.28 -1.29
N GLU A 43 -0.39 4.36 -0.95
CA GLU A 43 -0.65 5.13 0.28
C GLU A 43 -2.08 5.69 0.33
N ARG A 44 -2.61 6.17 -0.81
CA ARG A 44 -3.98 6.66 -0.90
C ARG A 44 -5.00 5.55 -0.70
N LEU A 45 -4.80 4.41 -1.36
CA LEU A 45 -5.68 3.25 -1.24
C LEU A 45 -5.64 2.62 0.16
N GLU A 46 -4.48 2.63 0.82
CA GLU A 46 -4.33 2.25 2.23
C GLU A 46 -5.14 3.20 3.13
N ARG A 47 -5.03 4.51 2.94
CA ARG A 47 -5.83 5.51 3.68
C ARG A 47 -7.33 5.38 3.44
N ALA A 48 -7.74 4.83 2.29
CA ALA A 48 -9.12 4.48 1.98
C ALA A 48 -9.57 3.15 2.60
N GLY A 49 -8.68 2.40 3.26
CA GLY A 49 -8.97 1.08 3.82
C GLY A 49 -9.07 -0.04 2.79
N LEU A 50 -8.54 0.16 1.58
CA LEU A 50 -8.59 -0.81 0.47
C LEU A 50 -7.31 -1.65 0.37
N LEU A 51 -6.19 -1.14 0.90
CA LEU A 51 -4.93 -1.87 1.05
C LEU A 51 -4.52 -1.93 2.52
N GLU A 52 -3.76 -2.95 2.86
CA GLU A 52 -2.93 -2.99 4.07
C GLU A 52 -1.46 -2.88 3.67
N SER A 53 -0.63 -2.29 4.52
CA SER A 53 0.82 -2.21 4.31
C SER A 53 1.61 -2.97 5.37
N ARG A 54 2.83 -3.37 5.00
CA ARG A 54 3.85 -3.88 5.92
C ARG A 54 5.22 -3.35 5.50
N VAL A 55 6.12 -3.24 6.46
CA VAL A 55 7.53 -2.94 6.17
C VAL A 55 8.31 -4.24 6.27
N VAL A 56 8.96 -4.63 5.18
CA VAL A 56 9.85 -5.79 5.13
C VAL A 56 11.31 -5.34 5.06
N GLN A 57 12.19 -6.06 5.74
CA GLN A 57 13.62 -5.87 5.59
C GLN A 57 14.11 -6.63 4.35
N LEU A 58 14.79 -5.93 3.46
CA LEU A 58 15.37 -6.52 2.26
C LEU A 58 16.73 -7.17 2.59
N PRO A 59 17.14 -8.20 1.82
CA PRO A 59 18.48 -8.77 1.95
C PRO A 59 19.53 -7.69 1.80
N THR A 60 20.36 -7.52 2.83
CA THR A 60 21.50 -6.60 2.80
C THR A 60 22.72 -7.34 2.27
N PRO A 61 23.46 -6.76 1.30
CA PRO A 61 24.74 -7.32 0.87
C PRO A 61 25.70 -7.42 2.06
N PRO A 62 26.53 -8.47 2.14
CA PRO A 62 27.53 -8.59 3.20
C PRO A 62 28.47 -7.38 3.21
N GLY A 63 28.69 -6.79 4.38
CA GLY A 63 29.47 -5.56 4.56
C GLY A 63 28.66 -4.26 4.49
N SER A 64 27.35 -4.33 4.24
CA SER A 64 26.48 -3.15 4.27
C SER A 64 26.16 -2.74 5.71
N VAL A 65 26.37 -1.47 6.04
CA VAL A 65 25.97 -0.85 7.32
C VAL A 65 24.53 -0.32 7.30
N HIS A 66 23.91 -0.27 6.12
CA HIS A 66 22.55 0.21 5.94
C HIS A 66 21.55 -0.94 5.90
N VAL A 67 20.48 -0.82 6.69
CA VAL A 67 19.33 -1.72 6.61
C VAL A 67 18.43 -1.23 5.48
N PHE A 68 18.27 -2.06 4.45
CA PHE A 68 17.31 -1.78 3.38
C PHE A 68 15.93 -2.28 3.80
N THR A 69 14.92 -1.43 3.69
CA THR A 69 13.53 -1.81 3.90
C THR A 69 12.69 -1.49 2.67
N SER A 70 11.63 -2.25 2.47
CA SER A 70 10.62 -2.00 1.45
C SER A 70 9.25 -1.97 2.10
N THR A 71 8.42 -1.02 1.70
CA THR A 71 6.99 -1.04 2.03
C THR A 71 6.28 -1.89 1.00
N GLU A 72 5.64 -2.96 1.48
CA GLU A 72 4.79 -3.82 0.68
C GLU A 72 3.33 -3.60 1.04
N TYR A 73 2.47 -3.76 0.05
CA TYR A 73 1.03 -3.62 0.17
C TYR A 73 0.36 -4.92 -0.25
N ARG A 74 -0.84 -5.15 0.30
CA ARG A 74 -1.74 -6.21 -0.14
C ARG A 74 -3.16 -5.66 -0.20
N ARG A 75 -3.95 -6.10 -1.18
CA ARG A 75 -5.36 -5.76 -1.23
C ARG A 75 -6.08 -6.38 -0.05
N LEU A 76 -6.87 -5.56 0.64
CA LEU A 76 -7.81 -6.08 1.62
C LEU A 76 -8.99 -6.67 0.87
N PRO A 77 -9.52 -7.83 1.29
CA PRO A 77 -10.82 -8.27 0.82
C PRO A 77 -11.82 -7.15 1.12
N ALA A 78 -12.66 -6.80 0.15
CA ALA A 78 -13.69 -5.78 0.36
C ALA A 78 -14.42 -6.15 1.65
N ALA A 79 -14.24 -5.32 2.69
CA ALA A 79 -14.88 -5.58 3.97
C ALA A 79 -16.38 -5.73 3.70
N PRO A 80 -17.05 -6.76 4.23
CA PRO A 80 -18.48 -6.85 4.10
C PRO A 80 -19.05 -5.57 4.71
N THR A 81 -19.63 -4.72 3.87
CA THR A 81 -20.46 -3.59 4.30
C THR A 81 -21.54 -4.17 5.20
N ASN A 82 -21.38 -3.96 6.50
CA ASN A 82 -22.41 -4.21 7.51
C ASN A 82 -23.28 -2.97 7.66
#